data_AF-A0A517Q6V2-F1
#
_entry.id   AF-A0A517Q6V2-F1
#
_cell.length_a   1.000
_cell.length_b   1.000
_cell.length_c   1.000
_cell.angle_alpha   90.00
_cell.angle_beta   90.00
_cell.angle_gamma   90.00
#
_symmetry.space_group_name_H-M   'P 1'
#
loop_
_entity.id
_entity.type
_entity.pdbx_description
1 polymer ?
#
loop_
_entity_poly.entity_id
_entity_poly.type
_entity_poly.pdbx_seq_one_letter_code
_entity_poly.pdbx_strand_id
1 'polypeptide(L)'
;MSNLSHAEVADKLKELKLELSPKISYRLETLFPRIEGWSAKGWIRVKFRAVKQLEPLLEEILLKGEQVLLVTSGNEWTLSRLFRKGGLKAASTSCRAIVMTNLRVLSFRTKDNGRPLNMIWSIYYSQLESLEVSLLGYTRLELRDGEKLHYPNINKEDQRWMQHLAAENRQIFRDHHFDPPVTQSCEQLCGQCFGAIPADHYECRHCGAVYWSPLEIGIRSFLFPSWGEILMKNYLMAYFEFNLFFLFFMMALLAAFKGMYFTGMSLFVLTCLLDAVLNMQAAAKGLYLKKASPISMKAESPPRSSAL
;
A
#
# COMPACT_ATOMS: atom_id res chain seq x y z
N MET A 1 11.13 -9.46 -24.87
CA MET A 1 10.63 -10.04 -23.61
C MET A 1 10.83 -11.55 -23.71
N SER A 2 11.04 -12.27 -22.59
CA SER A 2 11.39 -13.69 -22.67
C SER A 2 10.23 -14.51 -23.27
N ASN A 3 10.52 -15.34 -24.28
CA ASN A 3 9.56 -16.23 -24.93
C ASN A 3 9.39 -17.53 -24.11
N LEU A 4 9.14 -17.40 -22.81
CA LEU A 4 8.90 -18.56 -21.96
C LEU A 4 7.44 -18.95 -22.03
N SER A 5 7.18 -20.24 -22.24
CA SER A 5 5.86 -20.82 -22.13
C SER A 5 5.50 -21.11 -20.67
N HIS A 6 4.20 -21.13 -20.38
CA HIS A 6 3.69 -21.53 -19.07
C HIS A 6 4.21 -22.92 -18.63
N ALA A 7 4.31 -23.86 -19.57
CA ALA A 7 4.77 -25.23 -19.30
C ALA A 7 6.23 -25.26 -18.82
N GLU A 8 7.13 -24.55 -19.50
CA GLU A 8 8.55 -24.50 -19.12
C GLU A 8 8.75 -23.93 -17.71
N VAL A 9 7.99 -22.88 -17.35
CA VAL A 9 8.04 -22.31 -16.00
C VAL A 9 7.47 -23.28 -14.96
N ALA A 10 6.35 -23.94 -15.26
CA ALA A 10 5.75 -24.92 -14.36
C ALA A 10 6.69 -26.11 -14.09
N ASP A 11 7.35 -26.62 -15.12
CA ASP A 11 8.34 -27.70 -15.00
C ASP A 11 9.53 -27.26 -14.14
N LYS A 12 10.00 -26.02 -14.30
CA LYS A 12 11.08 -25.49 -13.47
C LYS A 12 10.68 -25.35 -12.00
N LEU A 13 9.46 -24.88 -11.73
CA LEU A 13 8.94 -24.81 -10.35
C LEU A 13 8.83 -26.20 -9.72
N LYS A 14 8.38 -27.19 -10.49
CA LYS A 14 8.31 -28.60 -10.07
C LYS A 14 9.69 -29.19 -9.78
N GLU A 15 10.68 -28.97 -10.64
CA GLU A 15 12.09 -29.35 -10.42
C GLU A 15 12.62 -28.78 -9.10
N LEU A 16 12.28 -27.53 -8.80
CA LEU A 16 12.69 -26.83 -7.59
C LEU A 16 11.86 -27.16 -6.34
N LYS A 17 10.81 -28.00 -6.48
CA LYS A 17 9.83 -28.33 -5.44
C LYS A 17 9.15 -27.10 -4.85
N LEU A 18 8.76 -26.16 -5.71
CA LEU A 18 8.10 -24.91 -5.35
C LEU A 18 6.64 -24.96 -5.78
N GLU A 19 5.74 -25.08 -4.82
CA GLU A 19 4.29 -25.23 -5.06
C GLU A 19 3.53 -23.96 -4.69
N LEU A 20 2.89 -23.35 -5.69
CA LEU A 20 1.96 -22.23 -5.54
C LEU A 20 0.55 -22.75 -5.19
N SER A 21 -0.27 -21.90 -4.58
CA SER A 21 -1.65 -22.26 -4.25
C SER A 21 -2.46 -22.59 -5.51
N PRO A 22 -3.13 -23.75 -5.57
CA PRO A 22 -3.96 -24.13 -6.72
C PRO A 22 -5.26 -23.32 -6.82
N LYS A 23 -5.61 -22.54 -5.78
CA LYS A 23 -6.83 -21.72 -5.77
C LYS A 23 -6.66 -20.39 -6.50
N ILE A 24 -5.43 -19.98 -6.76
CA ILE A 24 -5.11 -18.71 -7.40
C ILE A 24 -4.68 -18.98 -8.84
N SER A 25 -5.24 -18.22 -9.78
CA SER A 25 -4.78 -18.24 -11.17
C SER A 25 -3.53 -17.36 -11.31
N TYR A 26 -2.47 -17.90 -11.89
CA TYR A 26 -1.21 -17.19 -12.13
C TYR A 26 -0.88 -17.19 -13.62
N ARG A 27 -0.30 -16.08 -14.11
CA ARG A 27 0.41 -16.05 -15.39
C ARG A 27 1.89 -16.28 -15.10
N LEU A 28 2.35 -17.52 -15.24
CA LEU A 28 3.66 -17.95 -14.73
C LEU A 28 4.82 -17.29 -15.47
N GLU A 29 4.68 -17.08 -16.78
CA GLU A 29 5.67 -16.47 -17.67
C GLU A 29 6.00 -15.01 -17.31
N THR A 30 5.02 -14.27 -16.78
CA THR A 30 5.22 -12.89 -16.31
C THR A 30 5.62 -12.84 -14.84
N LEU A 31 5.22 -13.85 -14.05
CA LEU A 31 5.56 -13.95 -12.64
C LEU A 31 7.00 -14.43 -12.41
N PHE A 32 7.49 -15.33 -13.27
CA PHE A 32 8.85 -15.89 -13.28
C PHE A 32 9.47 -15.80 -14.69
N PRO A 33 9.77 -14.58 -15.19
CA PRO A 33 10.32 -14.36 -16.53
C PRO A 33 11.71 -14.94 -16.78
N ARG A 34 12.36 -15.49 -15.75
CA ARG A 34 13.70 -16.05 -15.81
C ARG A 34 13.77 -17.42 -15.12
N ILE A 35 13.97 -18.46 -15.92
CA ILE A 35 14.16 -19.84 -15.45
C ILE A 35 15.62 -20.33 -15.55
N GLU A 36 16.48 -19.62 -16.28
CA GLU A 36 17.85 -20.02 -16.60
C GLU A 36 18.93 -19.00 -16.21
N GLY A 37 20.16 -19.51 -16.05
CA GLY A 37 21.36 -18.75 -15.71
C GLY A 37 21.80 -18.91 -14.24
N TRP A 38 23.03 -18.49 -13.95
CA TRP A 38 23.71 -18.77 -12.68
C TRP A 38 22.93 -18.32 -11.43
N SER A 39 22.21 -17.20 -11.52
CA SER A 39 21.41 -16.64 -10.41
C SER A 39 19.90 -16.95 -10.48
N ALA A 40 19.41 -17.65 -11.51
CA ALA A 40 17.97 -17.84 -11.70
C ALA A 40 17.31 -18.63 -10.56
N LYS A 41 17.92 -19.73 -10.13
CA LYS A 41 17.40 -20.54 -9.01
C LYS A 41 17.23 -19.74 -7.73
N GLY A 42 18.20 -18.88 -7.41
CA GLY A 42 18.13 -18.00 -6.23
C GLY A 42 17.02 -16.96 -6.38
N TRP A 43 16.96 -16.30 -7.53
CA TRP A 43 15.94 -15.32 -7.86
C TRP A 43 14.51 -15.91 -7.81
N ILE A 44 14.28 -17.08 -8.43
CA ILE A 44 12.98 -17.79 -8.41
C ILE A 44 12.55 -18.07 -6.96
N ARG A 45 13.46 -18.55 -6.11
CA ARG A 45 13.15 -18.83 -4.69
C ARG A 45 12.77 -17.57 -3.91
N VAL A 46 13.42 -16.44 -4.19
CA VAL A 46 13.08 -15.15 -3.56
C VAL A 46 11.70 -14.68 -4.02
N LYS A 47 11.44 -14.70 -5.34
CA LYS A 47 10.14 -14.33 -5.92
C LYS A 47 9.03 -15.24 -5.42
N PHE A 48 9.26 -16.55 -5.41
CA PHE A 48 8.33 -17.55 -4.87
C PHE A 48 7.97 -17.27 -3.40
N ARG A 49 8.97 -16.97 -2.57
CA ARG A 49 8.72 -16.65 -1.15
C ARG A 49 7.86 -15.39 -1.01
N ALA A 50 8.10 -14.36 -1.82
CA ALA A 50 7.30 -13.15 -1.82
C ALA A 50 5.85 -13.42 -2.23
N VAL A 51 5.62 -14.23 -3.27
CA VAL A 51 4.27 -14.67 -3.67
C VAL A 51 3.60 -15.47 -2.56
N LYS A 52 4.31 -16.47 -2.00
CA LYS A 52 3.80 -17.35 -0.94
C LYS A 52 3.36 -16.60 0.31
N GLN A 53 4.03 -15.50 0.66
CA GLN A 53 3.64 -14.65 1.80
C GLN A 53 2.31 -13.92 1.57
N LEU A 54 1.95 -13.67 0.31
CA LEU A 54 0.72 -12.97 -0.08
C LEU A 54 -0.43 -13.93 -0.37
N GLU A 55 -0.16 -15.20 -0.70
CA GLU A 55 -1.18 -16.19 -1.06
C GLU A 55 -2.38 -16.23 -0.11
N PRO A 56 -2.23 -16.27 1.23
CA PRO A 56 -3.39 -16.31 2.12
C PRO A 56 -4.34 -15.13 1.92
N LEU A 57 -3.79 -13.95 1.63
CA LEU A 57 -4.58 -12.75 1.40
C LEU A 57 -5.12 -12.69 -0.04
N LEU A 58 -4.34 -13.19 -1.00
CA LEU A 58 -4.75 -13.27 -2.40
C LEU A 58 -5.91 -14.26 -2.60
N GLU A 59 -5.93 -15.39 -1.89
CA GLU A 59 -7.04 -16.35 -1.93
C GLU A 59 -8.38 -15.72 -1.52
N GLU A 60 -8.35 -14.71 -0.65
CA GLU A 60 -9.56 -14.06 -0.13
C GLU A 60 -9.98 -12.83 -0.95
N ILE A 61 -9.01 -12.09 -1.50
CA ILE A 61 -9.27 -10.80 -2.16
C ILE A 61 -9.49 -10.89 -3.66
N LEU A 62 -8.92 -11.91 -4.31
CA LEU A 62 -9.00 -12.05 -5.77
C LEU A 62 -10.42 -12.42 -6.18
N LEU A 63 -10.93 -11.72 -7.18
CA LEU A 63 -12.24 -12.02 -7.75
C LEU A 63 -12.16 -13.29 -8.61
N LYS A 64 -13.32 -13.92 -8.84
CA LYS A 64 -13.39 -15.10 -9.71
C LYS A 64 -12.91 -14.74 -11.12
N GLY A 65 -11.92 -15.47 -11.63
CA GLY A 65 -11.31 -15.22 -12.93
C GLY A 65 -10.22 -14.14 -12.93
N GLU A 66 -9.94 -13.53 -11.77
CA GLU A 66 -8.80 -12.64 -11.60
C GLU A 66 -7.51 -13.47 -11.57
N GLN A 67 -6.56 -13.13 -12.45
CA GLN A 67 -5.28 -13.81 -12.62
C GLN A 67 -4.15 -12.89 -12.16
N VAL A 68 -3.25 -13.40 -11.32
CA VAL A 68 -2.05 -12.70 -10.89
C VAL A 68 -1.01 -12.73 -12.00
N LEU A 69 -0.59 -11.55 -12.45
CA LEU A 69 0.37 -11.37 -13.54
C LEU A 69 1.79 -11.08 -13.02
N LEU A 70 1.91 -10.27 -11.96
CA LEU A 70 3.20 -9.88 -11.40
C LEU A 70 3.09 -9.60 -9.91
N VAL A 71 4.11 -9.98 -9.15
CA VAL A 71 4.27 -9.63 -7.72
C VAL A 71 5.63 -8.98 -7.53
N THR A 72 5.70 -7.74 -7.09
CA THR A 72 6.95 -7.05 -6.78
C THR A 72 6.89 -6.34 -5.44
N SER A 73 8.03 -6.19 -4.79
CA SER A 73 8.16 -5.28 -3.65
C SER A 73 8.54 -3.88 -4.15
N GLY A 74 7.88 -2.85 -3.64
CA GLY A 74 8.25 -1.46 -3.84
C GLY A 74 8.18 -0.71 -2.52
N ASN A 75 9.02 0.30 -2.35
CA ASN A 75 8.80 1.29 -1.31
C ASN A 75 7.99 2.41 -1.93
N GLU A 76 6.92 2.88 -1.31
CA GLU A 76 6.10 3.95 -1.90
C GLU A 76 6.51 5.32 -1.33
N TRP A 77 6.80 6.28 -2.21
CA TRP A 77 6.92 7.71 -1.91
C TRP A 77 5.98 8.53 -2.81
N THR A 78 5.61 9.75 -2.41
CA THR A 78 4.82 10.66 -3.26
C THR A 78 5.42 12.06 -3.23
N LEU A 79 6.06 12.48 -4.33
CA LEU A 79 6.73 13.80 -4.45
C LEU A 79 5.73 14.97 -4.45
N SER A 80 4.59 14.83 -5.13
CA SER A 80 3.54 15.87 -5.15
C SER A 80 2.86 16.07 -3.78
N ARG A 81 2.87 15.06 -2.89
CA ARG A 81 2.38 15.17 -1.50
C ARG A 81 3.43 15.73 -0.55
N LEU A 82 4.73 15.56 -0.86
CA LEU A 82 5.85 16.16 -0.12
C LEU A 82 5.79 17.69 -0.10
N PHE A 83 5.39 18.29 -1.23
CA PHE A 83 5.32 19.74 -1.39
C PHE A 83 3.90 20.33 -1.19
N ARG A 84 2.82 19.59 -1.49
CA ARG A 84 1.45 20.11 -1.36
C ARG A 84 0.84 19.93 0.03
N LYS A 85 1.41 19.05 0.87
CA LYS A 85 0.99 18.78 2.26
C LYS A 85 2.22 18.70 3.17
N GLY A 86 3.02 19.77 3.19
CA GLY A 86 4.40 19.82 3.72
C GLY A 86 4.71 18.90 4.90
N GLY A 87 5.78 18.10 4.76
CA GLY A 87 6.34 17.32 5.87
C GLY A 87 7.34 16.24 5.47
N LEU A 88 8.51 16.28 6.13
CA LEU A 88 9.65 15.35 6.07
C LEU A 88 9.32 13.87 6.39
N LYS A 89 8.09 13.54 6.81
CA LYS A 89 7.61 12.16 7.06
C LYS A 89 7.29 11.36 5.78
N ALA A 90 7.54 11.90 4.59
CA ALA A 90 7.54 11.13 3.35
C ALA A 90 8.62 10.02 3.33
N ALA A 91 9.61 10.08 4.23
CA ALA A 91 10.62 9.06 4.43
C ALA A 91 10.18 7.88 5.34
N SER A 92 8.91 7.82 5.75
CA SER A 92 8.33 6.58 6.27
C SER A 92 8.14 5.62 5.09
N THR A 93 9.21 4.88 4.81
CA THR A 93 9.32 3.81 3.82
C THR A 93 8.29 2.73 4.14
N SER A 94 7.05 2.94 3.71
CA SER A 94 6.05 1.88 3.77
C SER A 94 6.47 0.86 2.73
N CYS A 95 7.10 -0.23 3.16
CA CYS A 95 7.31 -1.37 2.28
C CYS A 95 5.93 -1.80 1.77
N ARG A 96 5.80 -1.96 0.46
CA ARG A 96 4.57 -2.44 -0.16
C ARG A 96 4.88 -3.60 -1.07
N ALA A 97 4.01 -4.60 -1.04
CA ALA A 97 3.90 -5.55 -2.13
C ALA A 97 2.89 -4.99 -3.15
N ILE A 98 3.34 -4.87 -4.40
CA ILE A 98 2.51 -4.52 -5.54
C ILE A 98 2.20 -5.81 -6.28
N VAL A 99 0.92 -6.10 -6.45
CA VAL A 99 0.43 -7.24 -7.20
C VAL A 99 -0.38 -6.72 -8.38
N MET A 100 0.08 -6.99 -9.60
CA MET A 100 -0.67 -6.69 -10.81
C MET A 100 -1.46 -7.91 -11.21
N THR A 101 -2.77 -7.75 -11.38
CA THR A 101 -3.66 -8.78 -11.89
C THR A 101 -4.09 -8.43 -13.32
N ASN A 102 -4.90 -9.25 -13.97
CA ASN A 102 -5.56 -8.88 -15.24
C ASN A 102 -6.67 -7.83 -15.08
N LEU A 103 -7.05 -7.49 -13.84
CA LEU A 103 -8.15 -6.58 -13.54
C LEU A 103 -7.66 -5.27 -12.92
N ARG A 104 -6.69 -5.32 -12.01
CA ARG A 104 -6.29 -4.18 -11.19
C ARG A 104 -4.89 -4.34 -10.63
N VAL A 105 -4.34 -3.22 -10.18
CA VAL A 105 -3.13 -3.18 -9.36
C VAL A 105 -3.55 -3.15 -7.89
N LEU A 106 -3.13 -4.16 -7.15
CA LEU A 106 -3.29 -4.24 -5.69
C LEU A 106 -1.99 -3.80 -5.01
N SER A 107 -2.11 -2.97 -3.97
CA SER A 107 -0.96 -2.55 -3.17
C SER A 107 -1.17 -2.84 -1.70
N PHE A 108 -0.43 -3.81 -1.19
CA PHE A 108 -0.46 -4.25 0.20
C PHE A 108 0.65 -3.55 0.96
N ARG A 109 0.33 -2.87 2.06
CA ARG A 109 1.38 -2.47 3.01
C ARG A 109 1.97 -3.73 3.63
N THR A 110 3.29 -3.85 3.70
CA THR A 110 3.99 -4.97 4.30
C THR A 110 4.85 -4.52 5.47
N LYS A 111 5.18 -5.45 6.36
CA LYS A 111 6.30 -5.30 7.30
C LYS A 111 7.63 -5.44 6.54
N ASP A 112 8.74 -5.10 7.19
CA ASP A 112 10.10 -5.24 6.64
C ASP A 112 10.45 -6.68 6.24
N ASN A 113 9.77 -7.67 6.83
CA ASN A 113 9.93 -9.09 6.50
C ASN A 113 9.03 -9.58 5.35
N GLY A 114 8.32 -8.67 4.68
CA GLY A 114 7.42 -8.94 3.55
C GLY A 114 6.01 -9.40 3.92
N ARG A 115 5.71 -9.63 5.22
CA ARG A 115 4.35 -10.03 5.63
C ARG A 115 3.34 -8.90 5.38
N PRO A 116 2.21 -9.17 4.71
CA PRO A 116 1.20 -8.16 4.45
C PRO A 116 0.51 -7.69 5.75
N LEU A 117 0.11 -6.44 5.73
CA LEU A 117 -0.78 -5.79 6.70
C LEU A 117 -2.13 -5.54 6.02
N ASN A 118 -3.16 -5.33 6.82
CA ASN A 118 -4.54 -5.16 6.36
C ASN A 118 -4.83 -3.74 5.82
N MET A 119 -3.85 -3.11 5.18
CA MET A 119 -3.96 -1.82 4.48
C MET A 119 -3.71 -2.08 3.00
N ILE A 120 -4.79 -2.01 2.23
CA ILE A 120 -4.81 -2.49 0.86
C ILE A 120 -5.42 -1.42 -0.03
N TRP A 121 -4.76 -1.15 -1.14
CA TRP A 121 -5.29 -0.30 -2.19
C TRP A 121 -5.53 -1.10 -3.47
N SER A 122 -6.48 -0.62 -4.26
CA SER A 122 -6.88 -1.20 -5.53
C SER A 122 -6.99 -0.11 -6.59
N ILE A 123 -6.33 -0.30 -7.72
CA ILE A 123 -6.35 0.63 -8.85
C ILE A 123 -6.74 -0.16 -10.09
N TYR A 124 -7.94 0.05 -10.62
CA TYR A 124 -8.33 -0.55 -11.89
C TYR A 124 -7.51 0.05 -13.04
N TYR A 125 -7.25 -0.74 -14.09
CA TYR A 125 -6.49 -0.24 -15.24
C TYR A 125 -7.19 0.91 -15.97
N SER A 126 -8.52 1.02 -15.90
CA SER A 126 -9.23 2.20 -16.41
C SER A 126 -8.83 3.49 -15.67
N GLN A 127 -8.48 3.41 -14.39
CA GLN A 127 -8.10 4.57 -13.57
C GLN A 127 -6.62 4.94 -13.66
N LEU A 128 -5.81 4.11 -14.35
CA LEU A 128 -4.40 4.35 -14.57
C LEU A 128 -4.20 5.18 -15.84
N GLU A 129 -3.67 6.40 -15.70
CA GLU A 129 -3.40 7.31 -16.81
C GLU A 129 -2.06 7.02 -17.47
N SER A 130 -1.00 6.77 -16.69
CA SER A 130 0.29 6.33 -17.21
C SER A 130 1.09 5.53 -16.17
N LEU A 131 2.01 4.70 -16.67
CA LEU A 131 3.01 4.00 -15.86
C LEU A 131 4.38 4.19 -16.51
N GLU A 132 5.23 4.99 -15.86
CA GLU A 132 6.51 5.44 -16.41
C GLU A 132 7.65 5.12 -15.45
N VAL A 133 8.83 4.88 -15.97
CA VAL A 133 10.07 4.86 -15.18
C VAL A 133 10.70 6.24 -15.30
N SER A 134 10.85 6.92 -14.18
CA SER A 134 11.48 8.23 -14.14
C SER A 134 12.98 8.17 -14.42
N LEU A 135 13.56 9.32 -14.77
CA LEU A 135 15.01 9.48 -14.93
C LEU A 135 15.82 9.08 -13.67
N LEU A 136 15.23 9.23 -12.49
CA LEU A 136 15.84 8.85 -11.21
C LEU A 136 15.64 7.36 -10.86
N GLY A 137 15.08 6.56 -11.78
CA GLY A 137 14.94 5.12 -11.64
C GLY A 137 13.78 4.65 -10.75
N TYR A 138 12.90 5.54 -10.30
CA TYR A 138 11.64 5.15 -9.64
C TYR A 138 10.52 4.91 -10.65
N THR A 139 9.65 3.94 -10.36
CA THR A 139 8.41 3.71 -11.12
C THR A 139 7.35 4.72 -10.68
N ARG A 140 6.67 5.37 -11.62
CA ARG A 140 5.63 6.36 -11.37
C ARG A 140 4.32 5.89 -12.00
N LEU A 141 3.28 5.78 -11.19
CA LEU A 141 1.91 5.54 -11.62
C LEU A 141 1.18 6.89 -11.54
N GLU A 142 0.66 7.37 -12.67
CA GLU A 142 -0.21 8.54 -12.74
C GLU A 142 -1.66 8.06 -12.87
N LEU A 143 -2.53 8.57 -12.02
CA LEU A 143 -3.94 8.22 -11.96
C LEU A 143 -4.79 9.29 -12.67
N ARG A 144 -6.01 8.92 -13.07
CA ARG A 144 -6.94 9.83 -13.78
C ARG A 144 -7.28 11.10 -12.98
N ASP A 145 -7.28 11.03 -11.65
CA ASP A 145 -7.47 12.18 -10.77
C ASP A 145 -6.22 13.08 -10.63
N GLY A 146 -5.14 12.76 -11.35
CA GLY A 146 -3.87 13.48 -11.31
C GLY A 146 -2.96 13.09 -10.14
N GLU A 147 -3.35 12.13 -9.30
CA GLU A 147 -2.49 11.58 -8.26
C GLU A 147 -1.30 10.81 -8.87
N LYS A 148 -0.14 10.93 -8.23
CA LYS A 148 1.13 10.36 -8.69
C LYS A 148 1.71 9.50 -7.59
N LEU A 149 1.73 8.19 -7.79
CA LEU A 149 2.34 7.24 -6.87
C LEU A 149 3.75 6.92 -7.35
N HIS A 150 4.76 7.05 -6.50
CA HIS A 150 6.13 6.75 -6.85
C HIS A 150 6.61 5.53 -6.07
N TYR A 151 7.25 4.59 -6.76
CA TYR A 151 7.81 3.40 -6.17
C TYR A 151 9.31 3.33 -6.46
N PRO A 152 10.17 3.89 -5.59
CA PRO A 152 11.59 3.59 -5.60
C PRO A 152 11.87 2.11 -5.34
N ASN A 153 13.05 1.67 -5.79
CA ASN A 153 13.65 0.36 -5.50
C ASN A 153 12.92 -0.87 -6.10
N ILE A 154 12.06 -0.67 -7.10
CA ILE A 154 11.60 -1.79 -7.94
C ILE A 154 12.75 -2.19 -8.87
N ASN A 155 13.05 -3.49 -8.96
CA ASN A 155 14.11 -3.96 -9.85
C ASN A 155 13.78 -3.70 -11.33
N LYS A 156 14.79 -3.46 -12.16
CA LYS A 156 14.61 -3.05 -13.57
C LYS A 156 13.81 -4.05 -14.41
N GLU A 157 13.87 -5.34 -14.09
CA GLU A 157 13.12 -6.37 -14.81
C GLU A 157 11.63 -6.25 -14.52
N ASP A 158 11.26 -6.18 -13.24
CA ASP A 158 9.88 -5.95 -12.79
C ASP A 158 9.35 -4.60 -13.29
N GLN A 159 10.17 -3.53 -13.32
CA GLN A 159 9.76 -2.25 -13.90
C GLN A 159 9.30 -2.36 -15.36
N ARG A 160 10.06 -3.10 -16.19
CA ARG A 160 9.70 -3.32 -17.60
C ARG A 160 8.43 -4.14 -17.73
N TRP A 161 8.28 -5.19 -16.91
CA TRP A 161 7.07 -5.98 -16.88
C TRP A 161 5.86 -5.16 -16.42
N MET A 162 6.01 -4.31 -15.41
CA MET A 162 4.94 -3.41 -14.96
C MET A 162 4.47 -2.50 -16.09
N GLN A 163 5.39 -1.89 -16.85
CA GLN A 163 5.04 -1.06 -18.01
C GLN A 163 4.31 -1.84 -19.09
N HIS A 164 4.83 -3.03 -19.44
CA HIS A 164 4.23 -3.85 -20.47
C HIS A 164 2.83 -4.32 -20.07
N LEU A 165 2.67 -4.88 -18.87
CA LEU A 165 1.39 -5.39 -18.37
C LEU A 165 0.38 -4.27 -18.17
N ALA A 166 0.80 -3.08 -17.72
CA ALA A 166 -0.09 -1.94 -17.64
C ALA A 166 -0.58 -1.49 -19.02
N ALA A 167 0.30 -1.45 -20.02
CA ALA A 167 -0.10 -1.10 -21.39
C ALA A 167 -1.05 -2.15 -22.00
N GLU A 168 -0.73 -3.44 -21.84
CA GLU A 168 -1.55 -4.58 -22.29
C GLU A 168 -2.96 -4.50 -21.68
N ASN A 169 -3.08 -4.47 -20.35
CA ASN A 169 -4.38 -4.51 -19.69
C ASN A 169 -5.19 -3.22 -19.90
N ARG A 170 -4.54 -2.05 -20.02
CA ARG A 170 -5.25 -0.82 -20.40
C ARG A 170 -5.83 -0.92 -21.80
N GLN A 171 -5.12 -1.55 -22.74
CA GLN A 171 -5.64 -1.76 -24.09
C GLN A 171 -6.86 -2.69 -24.06
N ILE A 172 -6.77 -3.81 -23.33
CA ILE A 172 -7.89 -4.74 -23.13
C ILE A 172 -9.12 -4.01 -22.56
N PHE A 173 -8.94 -3.17 -21.54
CA PHE A 173 -10.05 -2.38 -20.97
C PHE A 173 -10.70 -1.45 -22.00
N ARG A 174 -9.89 -0.81 -22.87
CA ARG A 174 -10.40 0.04 -23.94
C ARG A 174 -11.15 -0.77 -25.00
N ASP A 175 -10.57 -1.88 -25.46
CA ASP A 175 -11.16 -2.72 -26.50
C ASP A 175 -12.51 -3.32 -26.06
N HIS A 176 -12.63 -3.67 -24.77
CA HIS A 176 -13.86 -4.22 -24.18
C HIS A 176 -14.81 -3.17 -23.58
N HIS A 177 -14.45 -1.87 -23.64
CA HIS A 177 -15.24 -0.77 -23.07
C HIS A 177 -15.57 -0.98 -21.58
N PHE A 178 -14.61 -1.55 -20.85
CA PHE A 178 -14.76 -1.90 -19.45
C PHE A 178 -14.25 -0.77 -18.55
N ASP A 179 -15.17 -0.10 -17.85
CA ASP A 179 -14.85 0.93 -16.85
C ASP A 179 -15.61 0.68 -15.53
N PRO A 180 -14.99 -0.02 -14.57
CA PRO A 180 -15.63 -0.30 -13.28
C PRO A 180 -16.01 0.98 -12.54
N PRO A 181 -17.19 1.00 -11.87
CA PRO A 181 -17.55 2.12 -11.02
C PRO A 181 -16.56 2.22 -9.84
N VAL A 182 -15.96 3.39 -9.69
CA VAL A 182 -15.06 3.72 -8.58
C VAL A 182 -15.52 5.00 -7.89
N THR A 183 -15.24 5.09 -6.60
CA THR A 183 -15.42 6.27 -5.76
C THR A 183 -14.20 7.18 -5.78
N GLN A 184 -13.01 6.63 -6.07
CA GLN A 184 -11.73 7.33 -6.19
C GLN A 184 -10.78 6.54 -7.09
N SER A 185 -9.83 7.19 -7.77
CA SER A 185 -8.92 6.47 -8.69
C SER A 185 -8.01 5.45 -7.98
N CYS A 186 -7.76 5.64 -6.68
CA CYS A 186 -7.06 4.69 -5.82
C CYS A 186 -8.00 4.21 -4.69
N GLU A 187 -8.71 3.10 -4.93
CA GLU A 187 -9.68 2.57 -3.97
C GLU A 187 -8.99 2.03 -2.71
N GLN A 188 -9.46 2.49 -1.55
CA GLN A 188 -9.05 1.93 -0.27
C GLN A 188 -9.95 0.75 0.07
N LEU A 189 -9.36 -0.44 0.28
CA LEU A 189 -10.13 -1.63 0.61
C LEU A 189 -10.16 -1.87 2.12
N CYS A 190 -11.31 -2.31 2.61
CA CYS A 190 -11.49 -2.74 3.98
C CYS A 190 -10.52 -3.89 4.30
N GLY A 191 -9.68 -3.70 5.31
CA GLY A 191 -8.76 -4.73 5.81
C GLY A 191 -9.40 -5.96 6.48
N GLN A 192 -10.73 -6.10 6.44
CA GLN A 192 -11.45 -7.26 6.98
C GLN A 192 -12.30 -7.98 5.92
N CYS A 193 -13.05 -7.25 5.10
CA CYS A 193 -13.96 -7.84 4.10
C CYS A 193 -13.61 -7.45 2.65
N PHE A 194 -12.54 -6.69 2.44
CA PHE A 194 -12.06 -6.22 1.13
C PHE A 194 -13.03 -5.36 0.31
N GLY A 195 -14.16 -4.96 0.90
CA GLY A 195 -15.07 -3.99 0.30
C GLY A 195 -14.43 -2.62 0.18
N ALA A 196 -14.74 -1.89 -0.90
CA ALA A 196 -14.24 -0.54 -1.12
C ALA A 196 -14.81 0.43 -0.06
N ILE A 197 -13.95 1.30 0.45
CA ILE A 197 -14.32 2.36 1.38
C ILE A 197 -14.10 3.69 0.64
N PRO A 198 -15.17 4.50 0.44
CA PRO A 198 -15.05 5.77 -0.24
C PRO A 198 -14.07 6.72 0.46
N ALA A 199 -13.54 7.69 -0.28
CA ALA A 199 -12.73 8.75 0.31
C ALA A 199 -13.49 9.45 1.46
N ASP A 200 -12.74 9.87 2.47
CA ASP A 200 -13.24 10.55 3.68
C ASP A 200 -14.29 9.78 4.50
N HIS A 201 -14.53 8.50 4.18
CA HIS A 201 -15.31 7.58 5.00
C HIS A 201 -14.38 6.68 5.82
N TYR A 202 -14.71 6.51 7.11
CA TYR A 202 -13.91 5.72 8.05
C TYR A 202 -14.71 4.56 8.66
N GLU A 203 -15.79 4.16 8.01
CA GLU A 203 -16.61 3.02 8.40
C GLU A 203 -16.92 2.17 7.17
N CYS A 204 -16.69 0.87 7.28
CA CYS A 204 -16.98 -0.07 6.22
C CYS A 204 -18.48 -0.37 6.19
N ARG A 205 -19.16 0.00 5.09
CA ARG A 205 -20.60 -0.27 4.92
C ARG A 205 -20.95 -1.75 4.82
N HIS A 206 -19.99 -2.60 4.45
CA HIS A 206 -20.22 -4.04 4.27
C HIS A 206 -20.13 -4.83 5.57
N CYS A 207 -19.09 -4.58 6.38
CA CYS A 207 -18.88 -5.34 7.63
C CYS A 207 -19.05 -4.50 8.90
N GLY A 208 -19.13 -3.17 8.84
CA GLY A 208 -19.21 -2.31 10.03
C GLY A 208 -17.88 -2.12 10.77
N ALA A 209 -16.75 -2.47 10.16
CA ALA A 209 -15.43 -2.14 10.71
C ALA A 209 -15.22 -0.61 10.73
N VAL A 210 -14.68 -0.10 11.84
CA VAL A 210 -14.43 1.35 12.02
C VAL A 210 -12.94 1.61 12.00
N TYR A 211 -12.55 2.67 11.32
CA TYR A 211 -11.19 3.15 11.14
C TYR A 211 -10.99 4.50 11.83
N TRP A 212 -9.75 4.81 12.17
CA TRP A 212 -9.39 6.11 12.70
C TRP A 212 -9.44 7.16 11.59
N SER A 213 -10.10 8.29 11.84
CA SER A 213 -9.98 9.43 10.94
C SER A 213 -8.66 10.18 11.17
N PRO A 214 -8.10 10.85 10.15
CA PRO A 214 -6.91 11.68 10.28
C PRO A 214 -7.05 12.75 11.36
N LEU A 215 -8.22 13.38 11.46
CA LEU A 215 -8.50 14.39 12.47
C LEU A 215 -8.50 13.80 13.88
N GLU A 216 -9.11 12.62 14.06
CA GLU A 216 -9.10 11.92 15.36
C GLU A 216 -7.69 11.57 15.82
N ILE A 217 -6.81 11.18 14.89
CA ILE A 217 -5.39 10.92 15.16
C ILE A 217 -4.66 12.23 15.48
N GLY A 218 -4.86 13.27 14.67
CA GLY A 218 -4.23 14.58 14.88
C GLY A 218 -4.56 15.21 16.23
N ILE A 219 -5.84 15.19 16.64
CA ILE A 219 -6.27 15.72 17.95
C ILE A 219 -5.57 14.96 19.10
N ARG A 220 -5.44 13.64 18.99
CA ARG A 220 -4.78 12.84 20.03
C ARG A 220 -3.28 13.09 20.09
N SER A 221 -2.62 13.21 18.93
CA SER A 221 -1.22 13.64 18.86
C SER A 221 -0.99 15.05 19.40
N PHE A 222 -1.93 15.96 19.22
CA PHE A 222 -1.83 17.31 19.80
C PHE A 222 -1.86 17.27 21.33
N LEU A 223 -2.80 16.51 21.91
CA LEU A 223 -2.97 16.39 23.36
C LEU A 223 -1.81 15.62 24.01
N PHE A 224 -1.33 14.59 23.33
CA PHE A 224 -0.25 13.74 23.82
C PHE A 224 0.63 13.35 22.64
N PRO A 225 1.73 14.07 22.41
CA PRO A 225 2.64 13.77 21.30
C PRO A 225 3.07 12.31 21.31
N SER A 226 3.26 11.76 20.11
CA SER A 226 3.47 10.32 19.84
C SER A 226 2.25 9.41 19.91
N TRP A 227 1.11 9.86 20.45
CA TRP A 227 -0.09 9.01 20.55
C TRP A 227 -0.58 8.56 19.16
N GLY A 228 -0.50 9.43 18.15
CA GLY A 228 -0.86 9.09 16.77
C GLY A 228 -0.08 7.90 16.22
N GLU A 229 1.25 7.87 16.40
CA GLU A 229 2.09 6.76 15.94
C GLU A 229 1.77 5.45 16.68
N ILE A 230 1.39 5.51 17.96
CA ILE A 230 0.92 4.33 18.72
C ILE A 230 -0.35 3.77 18.09
N LEU A 231 -1.33 4.63 17.77
CA LEU A 231 -2.59 4.21 17.12
C LEU A 231 -2.35 3.63 15.72
N MET A 232 -1.37 4.19 15.00
CA MET A 232 -0.92 3.68 13.70
C MET A 232 -0.01 2.44 13.80
N LYS A 233 0.30 1.98 15.03
CA LYS A 233 1.14 0.82 15.37
C LYS A 233 2.61 0.96 14.95
N ASN A 234 3.09 2.19 14.80
CA ASN A 234 4.48 2.51 14.50
C ASN A 234 5.27 2.77 15.80
N TYR A 235 5.39 1.77 16.66
CA TYR A 235 5.93 1.93 18.02
C TYR A 235 7.37 2.48 18.07
N LEU A 236 8.21 2.12 17.10
CA LEU A 236 9.58 2.64 17.04
C LEU A 236 9.58 4.15 16.77
N MET A 237 8.73 4.62 15.86
CA MET A 237 8.58 6.05 15.58
C MET A 237 7.98 6.78 16.77
N ALA A 238 6.97 6.19 17.42
CA ALA A 238 6.37 6.73 18.64
C ALA A 238 7.42 6.95 19.75
N TYR A 239 8.36 6.00 19.91
CA TYR A 239 9.46 6.13 20.86
C TYR A 239 10.37 7.32 20.52
N PHE A 240 10.79 7.46 19.27
CA PHE A 240 11.63 8.61 18.86
C PHE A 240 10.90 9.94 19.04
N GLU A 241 9.63 10.03 18.65
CA GLU A 241 8.80 11.22 18.85
C GLU A 241 8.65 11.55 20.33
N PHE A 242 8.52 10.54 21.20
CA PHE A 242 8.33 10.76 22.62
C PHE A 242 9.59 11.37 23.25
N ASN A 243 10.78 10.86 22.88
CA ASN A 243 12.06 11.41 23.32
C ASN A 243 12.27 12.84 22.81
N LEU A 244 11.91 13.11 21.55
CA LEU A 244 12.02 14.44 20.97
C LEU A 244 11.06 15.43 21.65
N PHE A 245 9.82 15.02 21.88
CA PHE A 245 8.84 15.80 22.63
C PHE A 245 9.34 16.10 24.05
N PHE A 246 9.87 15.10 24.76
CA PHE A 246 10.41 15.29 26.11
C PHE A 246 11.55 16.32 26.13
N LEU A 247 12.44 16.29 25.14
CA LEU A 247 13.50 17.30 24.98
C LEU A 247 12.92 18.71 24.79
N PHE A 248 11.96 18.89 23.88
CA PHE A 248 11.30 20.18 23.66
C PHE A 248 10.51 20.66 24.87
N PHE A 249 9.88 19.75 25.59
CA PHE A 249 9.18 20.03 26.84
C PHE A 249 10.15 20.54 27.92
N MET A 250 11.31 19.89 28.10
CA MET A 250 12.35 20.36 29.02
C MET A 250 12.90 21.74 28.64
N MET A 251 13.07 22.02 27.35
CA MET A 251 13.47 23.36 26.87
C MET A 251 12.38 24.41 27.14
N ALA A 252 11.11 24.07 26.95
CA ALA A 252 9.98 24.94 27.25
C ALA A 252 9.89 25.25 28.75
N LEU A 253 10.10 24.25 29.62
CA LEU A 253 10.19 24.43 31.07
C LEU A 253 11.36 25.33 31.46
N LEU A 254 12.56 25.09 30.89
CA LEU A 254 13.73 25.93 31.18
C LEU A 254 13.51 27.39 30.76
N ALA A 255 12.87 27.63 29.63
CA ALA A 255 12.47 28.98 29.20
C ALA A 255 11.50 29.61 30.20
N ALA A 256 10.50 28.86 30.68
CA ALA A 256 9.58 29.34 31.71
C ALA A 256 10.29 29.66 33.04
N PHE A 257 11.24 28.83 33.49
CA PHE A 257 12.04 29.10 34.69
C PHE A 257 12.92 30.35 34.56
N LYS A 258 13.32 30.71 33.34
CA LYS A 258 14.03 31.96 33.04
C LYS A 258 13.10 33.18 32.88
N GLY A 259 11.81 33.03 33.16
CA GLY A 259 10.79 34.08 32.99
C GLY A 259 10.34 34.30 31.55
N MET A 260 10.82 33.50 30.59
CA MET A 260 10.44 33.58 29.17
C MET A 260 9.18 32.76 28.88
N TYR A 261 8.09 33.06 29.60
CA TYR A 261 6.84 32.28 29.54
C TYR A 261 6.25 32.21 28.13
N PHE A 262 6.26 33.32 27.38
CA PHE A 262 5.75 33.35 26.02
C PHE A 262 6.54 32.43 25.08
N THR A 263 7.86 32.43 25.20
CA THR A 263 8.75 31.56 24.42
C THR A 263 8.53 30.09 24.78
N GLY A 264 8.45 29.77 26.08
CA GLY A 264 8.17 28.40 26.54
C GLY A 264 6.82 27.87 26.06
N MET A 265 5.76 28.69 26.20
CA MET A 265 4.42 28.35 25.71
C MET A 265 4.40 28.17 24.19
N SER A 266 5.01 29.08 23.45
CA SER A 266 5.07 29.01 21.98
C SER A 266 5.81 27.76 21.51
N LEU A 267 6.95 27.43 22.15
CA LEU A 267 7.72 26.23 21.84
C LEU A 267 6.89 24.95 22.07
N PHE A 268 6.19 24.89 23.20
CA PHE A 268 5.31 23.75 23.53
C PHE A 268 4.18 23.59 22.51
N VAL A 269 3.41 24.65 22.27
CA VAL A 269 2.26 24.62 21.35
C VAL A 269 2.69 24.30 19.92
N LEU A 270 3.78 24.90 19.43
CA LEU A 270 4.28 24.64 18.07
C LEU A 270 4.77 23.20 17.92
N THR A 271 5.39 22.62 18.95
CA THR A 271 5.83 21.21 18.93
C THR A 271 4.64 20.27 18.86
N CYS A 272 3.62 20.48 19.71
CA CYS A 272 2.38 19.69 19.69
C CYS A 272 1.62 19.83 18.36
N LEU A 273 1.54 21.06 17.82
CA LEU A 273 0.87 21.33 16.55
C LEU A 273 1.59 20.65 15.39
N LEU A 274 2.92 20.71 15.36
CA LEU A 274 3.72 20.04 14.34
C LEU A 274 3.51 18.53 14.38
N ASP A 275 3.54 17.91 15.57
CA ASP A 275 3.27 16.48 15.72
C ASP A 275 1.87 16.10 15.23
N ALA A 276 0.86 16.87 15.61
CA ALA A 276 -0.53 16.67 15.20
C ALA A 276 -0.71 16.72 13.68
N VAL A 277 -0.14 17.73 13.03
CA VAL A 277 -0.21 17.89 11.57
C VAL A 277 0.50 16.72 10.86
N LEU A 278 1.69 16.34 11.33
CA LEU A 278 2.46 15.24 10.75
C LEU A 278 1.73 13.89 10.89
N ASN A 279 1.16 13.61 12.06
CA ASN A 279 0.39 12.38 12.31
C ASN A 279 -0.93 12.36 11.53
N MET A 280 -1.64 13.48 11.43
CA MET A 280 -2.85 13.60 10.61
C MET A 280 -2.53 13.33 9.12
N GLN A 281 -1.45 13.88 8.60
CA GLN A 281 -1.03 13.62 7.22
C GLN A 281 -0.63 12.16 6.99
N ALA A 282 0.03 11.52 7.96
CA ALA A 282 0.38 10.10 7.89
C ALA A 282 -0.87 9.20 7.94
N ALA A 283 -1.84 9.55 8.78
CA ALA A 283 -3.12 8.88 8.90
C ALA A 283 -3.94 8.95 7.61
N ALA A 284 -3.90 10.08 6.90
CA ALA A 284 -4.62 10.25 5.62
C ALA A 284 -4.13 9.30 4.50
N LYS A 285 -3.00 8.60 4.70
CA LYS A 285 -2.44 7.64 3.73
C LYS A 285 -3.00 6.22 3.89
N GLY A 286 -3.91 5.96 4.81
CA GLY A 286 -4.42 4.59 4.93
C GLY A 286 -5.49 4.42 5.98
N LEU A 287 -6.11 3.24 5.94
CA LEU A 287 -7.17 2.87 6.86
C LEU A 287 -6.57 2.17 8.08
N TYR A 288 -6.49 2.90 9.20
CA TYR A 288 -6.00 2.36 10.47
C TYR A 288 -7.16 1.83 11.30
N LEU A 289 -7.21 0.51 11.52
CA LEU A 289 -8.33 -0.13 12.21
C LEU A 289 -8.47 0.38 13.66
N LYS A 290 -9.61 0.97 13.96
CA LYS A 290 -10.01 1.43 15.30
C LYS A 290 -10.80 0.36 16.03
N LYS A 291 -11.78 -0.23 15.35
CA LYS A 291 -12.64 -1.28 15.88
C LYS A 291 -12.88 -2.33 14.81
N ALA A 292 -12.53 -3.58 15.14
CA ALA A 292 -12.87 -4.73 14.32
C ALA A 292 -14.39 -4.93 14.30
N SER A 293 -14.92 -5.38 13.17
CA SER A 293 -16.30 -5.84 13.13
C SER A 293 -16.49 -7.10 14.00
N PRO A 294 -17.59 -7.19 14.78
CA PRO A 294 -18.00 -8.46 15.39
C PRO A 294 -18.51 -9.47 14.35
N ILE A 295 -18.94 -8.99 13.18
CA ILE A 295 -19.37 -9.78 12.04
C ILE A 295 -18.12 -10.04 11.20
N SER A 296 -17.28 -10.98 11.64
CA SER A 296 -16.27 -11.57 10.78
C SER A 296 -16.97 -12.50 9.78
N MET A 297 -17.67 -11.90 8.82
CA MET A 297 -18.15 -12.63 7.65
C MET A 297 -16.93 -13.00 6.82
N LYS A 298 -16.49 -14.25 6.95
CA LYS A 298 -15.87 -14.98 5.82
C LYS A 298 -16.79 -14.71 4.64
N ALA A 299 -16.33 -13.93 3.67
CA ALA A 299 -17.14 -13.31 2.64
C ALA A 299 -18.16 -14.30 2.06
N GLU A 300 -19.44 -14.14 2.44
CA GLU A 300 -20.51 -14.50 1.53
C GLU A 300 -20.40 -13.50 0.39
N SER A 301 -20.04 -14.02 -0.78
CA SER A 301 -20.00 -13.28 -2.04
C SER A 301 -21.21 -12.35 -2.14
N PRO A 302 -21.05 -11.10 -2.62
CA PRO A 302 -22.20 -10.24 -2.88
C PRO A 302 -23.20 -10.98 -3.78
N PRO A 303 -24.51 -10.73 -3.61
CA PRO A 303 -25.54 -11.44 -4.37
C PRO A 303 -25.22 -11.30 -5.84
N ARG A 304 -25.14 -12.44 -6.54
CA ARG A 304 -24.99 -12.50 -8.00
C ARG A 304 -26.13 -11.71 -8.62
N SER A 305 -25.88 -10.47 -9.02
CA SER A 305 -26.74 -9.80 -9.99
C SER A 305 -26.49 -10.52 -11.30
N SER A 306 -27.43 -11.41 -11.64
CA SER A 306 -27.60 -11.95 -12.96
C SER A 306 -28.04 -10.81 -13.88
N ALA A 307 -27.07 -10.15 -14.51
CA ALA A 307 -27.30 -9.32 -15.69
C ALA A 307 -25.98 -9.06 -16.42
N LEU A 308 -25.83 -9.78 -17.54
CA LEU A 308 -24.99 -9.51 -18.73
C LEU A 308 -23.47 -9.61 -18.58
#